data_AF-A0A177GE26-F1
#
_entry.id   AF-A0A177GE26-F1
#
_cell.length_a   1.000
_cell.length_b   1.000
_cell.length_c   1.000
_cell.angle_alpha   90.00
_cell.angle_beta   90.00
_cell.angle_gamma   90.00
#
_symmetry.space_group_name_H-M   'P 1'
#
loop_
_entity.id
_entity.type
_entity.pdbx_description
1 polymer ?
#
loop_
_entity_poly.entity_id
_entity_poly.type
_entity_poly.pdbx_seq_one_letter_code
_entity_poly.pdbx_strand_id
1 'polypeptide(L)' 'MSQQNAVRKIVAKFGGLKKAAAALGHKNHSTIYGWVRSGRIPLWRQAELQNALVRLQIEIPHETYCAAFGHKGKSESAVA' A
#
# COMPACT_ATOMS: atom_id res chain seq x y z
N MET A 1 3.63 -10.30 -18.24
CA MET A 1 3.63 -8.83 -18.08
C MET A 1 2.87 -8.48 -16.81
N SER A 2 3.56 -8.31 -15.68
CA SER A 2 2.89 -8.08 -14.40
C SER A 2 2.51 -6.61 -14.28
N GLN A 3 1.21 -6.29 -14.34
CA GLN A 3 0.71 -5.01 -13.85
C GLN A 3 1.27 -4.82 -12.44
N GLN A 4 2.11 -3.80 -12.25
CA GLN A 4 2.76 -3.55 -10.96
C GLN A 4 1.71 -3.08 -9.96
N ASN A 5 1.13 -4.06 -9.26
CA ASN A 5 0.21 -3.89 -8.16
C ASN A 5 0.71 -2.81 -7.18
N ALA A 6 -0.14 -1.81 -6.92
CA ALA A 6 0.19 -0.67 -6.06
C ALA A 6 0.67 -1.10 -4.67
N VAL A 7 0.07 -2.15 -4.10
CA VAL A 7 0.49 -2.71 -2.81
C VAL A 7 1.92 -3.23 -2.87
N ARG A 8 2.33 -3.85 -3.98
CA ARG A 8 3.70 -4.33 -4.17
C ARG A 8 4.70 -3.17 -4.22
N LYS A 9 4.33 -2.04 -4.84
CA LYS A 9 5.15 -0.81 -4.86
C LYS A 9 5.32 -0.24 -3.46
N ILE A 10 4.24 -0.19 -2.66
CA ILE A 10 4.27 0.23 -1.26
C ILE A 10 5.22 -0.68 -0.46
N VAL A 11 5.05 -2.00 -0.56
CA VAL A 11 5.90 -2.98 0.14
C VAL A 11 7.38 -2.87 -0.27
N ALA A 12 7.67 -2.55 -1.53
CA ALA A 12 9.04 -2.33 -1.99
C ALA A 12 9.69 -1.13 -1.30
N LYS A 13 8.93 -0.07 -0.98
CA LYS A 13 9.43 1.10 -0.24
C LYS A 13 9.84 0.78 1.20
N PHE A 14 9.18 -0.19 1.84
CA PHE A 14 9.62 -0.71 3.14
C PHE A 14 10.85 -1.63 3.03
N GLY A 15 11.28 -2.00 1.83
CA GLY A 15 12.38 -2.96 1.60
C GLY A 15 11.92 -4.43 1.66
N GLY A 16 10.65 -4.70 1.35
CA GLY A 16 10.10 -6.05 1.18
C GLY A 16 9.11 -6.48 2.28
N LEU A 17 8.52 -7.67 2.08
CA LEU A 17 7.40 -8.19 2.90
C LEU A 17 7.71 -8.25 4.40
N LYS A 18 8.91 -8.74 4.77
CA LYS A 18 9.31 -8.89 6.18
C LYS A 18 9.47 -7.53 6.87
N LYS A 19 10.10 -6.57 6.19
CA LYS A 19 10.28 -5.22 6.73
C LYS A 19 8.97 -4.45 6.81
N ALA A 20 8.11 -4.58 5.81
CA ALA A 20 6.75 -4.02 5.84
C ALA A 20 5.94 -4.59 7.02
N ALA A 21 5.97 -5.92 7.22
CA ALA A 21 5.29 -6.56 8.33
C ALA A 21 5.78 -6.06 9.70
N ALA A 22 7.10 -5.96 9.88
CA ALA A 22 7.70 -5.43 11.11
C ALA A 22 7.34 -3.94 11.34
N ALA A 23 7.37 -3.13 10.28
CA ALA A 23 7.01 -1.71 10.33
C ALA A 23 5.54 -1.48 10.70
N LEU A 24 4.65 -2.38 10.29
CA LEU A 24 3.22 -2.37 10.60
C LEU A 24 2.87 -3.09 11.91
N GLY A 25 3.86 -3.66 12.62
CA GLY A 25 3.63 -4.35 13.89
C GLY A 25 3.02 -5.76 13.76
N HIS A 26 3.08 -6.37 12.57
CA HIS A 26 2.62 -7.75 12.38
C HIS A 26 3.69 -8.78 12.79
N LYS A 27 3.25 -9.85 13.45
CA LYS A 27 4.12 -10.98 13.83
C LYS A 27 4.62 -11.79 12.63
N ASN A 28 3.87 -11.80 11.53
CA ASN A 28 4.21 -12.54 10.31
C ASN A 28 3.97 -11.70 9.04
N HIS A 29 4.65 -12.07 7.97
CA HIS A 29 4.53 -11.39 6.67
C HIS A 29 3.40 -11.95 5.80
N SER A 30 2.70 -12.99 6.25
CA SER A 30 1.59 -13.62 5.53
C SER A 30 0.43 -12.67 5.28
N THR A 31 0.14 -11.77 6.23
CA THR A 31 -0.87 -10.71 6.07
C THR A 31 -0.52 -9.78 4.91
N ILE A 32 0.73 -9.31 4.88
CA ILE A 32 1.22 -8.42 3.81
C ILE A 32 1.25 -9.16 2.47
N TYR A 33 1.66 -10.43 2.47
CA TYR A 33 1.59 -11.28 1.29
C TYR A 33 0.16 -11.41 0.75
N GLY A 34 -0.82 -11.55 1.64
CA GLY A 34 -2.25 -11.54 1.28
C GLY A 34 -2.68 -10.24 0.60
N TRP A 35 -2.23 -9.09 1.10
CA TRP A 35 -2.50 -7.78 0.47
C TRP A 35 -1.82 -7.65 -0.89
N VAL A 36 -0.58 -8.10 -1.02
CA VAL A 36 0.13 -8.10 -2.31
C VAL A 36 -0.53 -9.05 -3.30
N ARG A 37 -1.00 -10.22 -2.87
CA ARG A 37 -1.69 -11.17 -3.74
C ARG A 37 -3.06 -10.66 -4.19
N SER A 38 -3.82 -10.02 -3.30
CA SER A 38 -5.13 -9.43 -3.61
C SER A 38 -5.04 -8.07 -4.31
N GLY A 39 -3.89 -7.40 -4.21
CA GLY A 39 -3.69 -6.04 -4.69
C GLY A 39 -4.48 -4.96 -3.99
N ARG A 40 -4.88 -5.25 -2.75
CA ARG A 40 -5.63 -4.30 -1.93
C ARG A 40 -5.20 -4.38 -0.47
N ILE A 41 -5.10 -3.21 0.16
CA ILE A 41 -4.97 -3.05 1.60
C ILE A 41 -6.37 -2.73 2.15
N PRO A 42 -6.84 -3.41 3.21
CA PRO A 42 -8.10 -3.07 3.85
C PRO A 42 -8.09 -1.64 4.40
N LEU A 43 -9.20 -0.90 4.24
CA LEU A 43 -9.30 0.50 4.67
C LEU A 43 -9.05 0.70 6.16
N TRP A 44 -9.48 -0.23 7.01
CA TRP A 44 -9.23 -0.15 8.46
C TRP A 44 -7.73 -0.28 8.83
N ARG A 45 -6.87 -0.75 7.92
CA ARG A 45 -5.40 -0.78 8.10
C ARG A 45 -4.71 0.50 7.60
N GLN A 46 -5.47 1.48 7.09
CA GLN A 46 -4.94 2.72 6.55
C GLN A 46 -4.16 3.51 7.60
N ALA A 47 -4.71 3.63 8.82
CA ALA A 47 -4.04 4.34 9.91
C ALA A 47 -2.69 3.71 10.28
N GLU A 48 -2.62 2.37 10.30
CA GLU A 48 -1.37 1.64 10.58
C GLU A 48 -0.31 1.91 9.51
N LEU A 49 -0.71 1.90 8.24
CA LEU A 49 0.18 2.22 7.13
C LEU A 49 0.67 3.67 7.25
N GLN A 50 -0.23 4.63 7.44
CA GLN A 50 0.13 6.05 7.56
C GLN A 50 1.09 6.30 8.72
N ASN A 51 0.83 5.72 9.88
CA ASN A 51 1.72 5.81 11.04
C ASN A 51 3.11 5.22 10.75
N ALA A 52 3.17 4.08 10.05
CA ALA A 52 4.44 3.47 9.66
C ALA A 52 5.22 4.32 8.66
N LEU A 53 4.53 4.95 7.69
CA LEU A 53 5.16 5.85 6.71
C LEU A 53 5.74 7.10 7.38
N VAL A 54 4.98 7.75 8.27
CA VAL A 54 5.45 8.92 9.02
C VAL A 54 6.63 8.55 9.90
N ARG A 55 6.52 7.46 10.67
CA ARG A 55 7.56 6.99 11.59
C ARG A 55 8.88 6.65 10.88
N LEU A 56 8.80 6.09 9.68
CA LEU A 56 9.97 5.67 8.90
C LEU A 56 10.38 6.69 7.84
N GLN A 57 9.71 7.85 7.77
CA GLN A 57 9.92 8.90 6.75
C GLN A 57 9.90 8.33 5.31
N ILE A 58 8.98 7.39 5.05
CA ILE A 58 8.83 6.78 3.73
C ILE A 58 7.82 7.57 2.92
N GLU A 59 8.27 8.11 1.79
CA GLU A 59 7.40 8.81 0.85
C GLU A 59 6.82 7.84 -0.20
N ILE A 60 5.51 7.93 -0.39
CA ILE A 60 4.75 7.14 -1.37
C ILE A 60 3.92 8.10 -2.22
N PRO A 61 3.98 8.00 -3.56
CA PRO A 61 3.15 8.81 -4.45
C PRO A 61 1.66 8.64 -4.11
N HIS A 62 0.92 9.74 -4.07
CA HIS A 62 -0.51 9.75 -3.73
C HIS A 62 -1.32 8.78 -4.61
N GLU A 63 -1.03 8.73 -5.91
CA GLU A 63 -1.65 7.77 -6.85
C GLU A 63 -1.48 6.31 -6.41
N THR A 64 -0.30 5.95 -5.91
CA THR A 64 0.04 4.58 -5.50
C THR A 64 -0.66 4.27 -4.18
N TYR A 65 -0.72 5.26 -3.29
CA TYR A 65 -1.45 5.16 -2.04
C TYR A 65 -2.95 4.92 -2.29
N CYS A 66 -3.61 5.76 -3.09
CA CYS A 66 -5.03 5.61 -3.44
C CYS A 66 -5.32 4.27 -4.13
N ALA A 67 -4.50 3.89 -5.10
CA ALA A 67 -4.67 2.63 -5.83
C ALA A 67 -4.61 1.41 -4.88
N ALA A 68 -3.77 1.43 -3.85
CA ALA A 68 -3.63 0.34 -2.89
C ALA A 68 -4.88 0.13 -2.02
N PHE A 69 -5.68 1.16 -1.77
CA PHE A 69 -6.92 1.05 -0.98
C PHE A 69 -8.16 0.75 -1.84
N GLY A 70 -8.01 0.70 -3.17
CA GLY A 70 -9.13 0.55 -4.08
C GLY A 70 -9.91 1.85 -4.27
N HIS A 71 -9.31 3.00 -3.96
CA HIS A 71 -9.80 4.26 -4.53
C HIS A 71 -9.53 4.20 -6.03
N LYS A 72 -10.55 3.83 -6.82
CA LYS A 72 -10.60 4.24 -8.21
C LYS A 72 -10.58 5.76 -8.17
N GLY A 73 -9.43 6.36 -8.49
CA GLY A 73 -9.44 7.74 -8.93
C GLY A 73 -10.51 7.82 -10.01
N LYS A 74 -11.49 8.71 -9.85
CA LYS A 74 -12.21 9.22 -11.02
C LYS A 74 -11.13 9.88 -11.87
N SER A 75 -10.58 9.13 -12.82
CA SER A 75 -9.98 9.73 -14.00
C SER A 75 -11.10 10.54 -14.65
N GLU A 76 -10.92 11.85 -14.68
CA GLU A 76 -11.58 12.83 -15.55
C GLU A 76 -12.91 12.44 -16.21
N SER A 77 -13.98 13.11 -15.77
CA SER A 77 -15.17 13.44 -16.59
C SER A 77 -15.85 14.61 -15.87
N ALA A 78 -16.09 15.78 -16.44
CA ALA A 78 -15.81 16.32 -17.76
C ALA A 78 -15.77 17.85 -17.57
N VAL A 79 -14.82 18.52 -18.20
CA VAL A 79 -15.03 19.90 -18.62
C VAL A 79 -15.93 19.82 -19.85
N ALA A 80 -17.16 20.30 -19.71
CA ALA A 80 -18.05 20.70 -20.80
C ALA A 80 -18.98 21.78 -20.26
#